data_AF-A0A951PRU8-F1
#
_entry.id   AF-A0A951PRU8-F1
#
_cell.length_a   1.000
_cell.length_b   1.000
_cell.length_c   1.000
_cell.angle_alpha   90.00
_cell.angle_beta   90.00
_cell.angle_gamma   90.00
#
_symmetry.space_group_name_H-M   'P 1'
#
loop_
_entity.id
_entity.type
_entity.pdbx_description
1 polymer ?
#
loop_
_entity_poly.entity_id
_entity_poly.type
_entity_poly.pdbx_seq_one_letter_code
_entity_poly.pdbx_strand_id
1 'polypeptide(L)'
;MVRSYRVSANRVVPTTQEDKRAWASQMFQRQPALLELPLILVPEPLFGEPEEFIRHSPVVGAALNEWMAKAKEEDLRLSIERPLIPTSEIYIPNTPIGRRFFNIAKAIGEIPSLEIIPTNPNQAYWLKTLHYYWQAKGVLFAYKLLGVIANPIEEQGVLWRYLPETLLLDLDLDTNIDYSHFKLLVTGEPDIRNWAAAQGIPYRFNNPMALFQETQKQSFLLLWRSGPMNSELNWPSNAQQRDNISARIRLLQKNPWLSGTRLRPPYRQMEQDYLDFLKNAGWYGYWLLDLRECFDEEQFEETLISPLFFDYIKALKAAKELYVSQFEWRGGQPYKTRATNKVQRVEGVIDPLGYIHWAWA
;
A
#
# COMPACT_ATOMS: atom_id res chain seq x y z
N MET A 1 0.33 5.25 -4.23
CA MET A 1 1.17 4.52 -5.22
C MET A 1 2.48 5.29 -5.40
N VAL A 2 3.61 4.66 -5.06
CA VAL A 2 4.92 5.26 -4.71
C VAL A 2 5.44 6.29 -5.73
N ARG A 3 5.76 7.51 -5.29
CA ARG A 3 6.42 8.53 -6.13
C ARG A 3 7.91 8.21 -6.29
N SER A 4 8.37 7.90 -7.50
CA SER A 4 9.79 7.66 -7.75
C SER A 4 10.57 8.97 -7.86
N TYR A 5 11.74 9.05 -7.24
CA TYR A 5 12.63 10.21 -7.38
C TYR A 5 13.48 10.11 -8.65
N ARG A 6 13.83 11.28 -9.20
CA ARG A 6 14.86 11.39 -10.22
C ARG A 6 16.22 11.28 -9.54
N VAL A 7 17.04 10.34 -9.98
CA VAL A 7 18.50 10.44 -9.86
C VAL A 7 19.01 10.92 -11.21
N SER A 8 19.61 12.11 -11.28
CA SER A 8 20.40 12.50 -12.44
C SER A 8 21.64 11.62 -12.47
N ALA A 9 21.73 10.73 -13.44
CA ALA A 9 22.89 9.87 -13.63
C ALA A 9 24.09 10.67 -14.15
N ASN A 10 24.86 11.30 -13.26
CA ASN A 10 26.29 11.50 -13.50
C ASN A 10 27.02 10.33 -12.85
N ARG A 11 27.29 9.30 -13.66
CA ARG A 11 28.00 8.08 -13.28
C ARG A 11 29.47 8.38 -13.04
N VAL A 12 29.90 8.32 -11.78
CA VAL A 12 31.28 8.00 -11.42
C VAL A 12 31.21 6.75 -10.55
N VAL A 13 31.77 5.64 -11.04
CA VAL A 13 31.89 4.41 -10.27
C VAL A 13 33.11 4.57 -9.36
N PRO A 14 32.96 4.53 -8.03
CA PRO A 14 34.07 4.80 -7.11
C PRO A 14 35.08 3.64 -7.11
N THR A 15 36.34 3.97 -7.37
CA THR A 15 37.43 3.00 -7.58
C THR A 15 38.25 2.71 -6.33
N THR A 16 38.17 3.54 -5.27
CA THR A 16 38.94 3.35 -4.03
C THR A 16 38.05 3.01 -2.82
N GLN A 17 38.65 2.47 -1.76
CA GLN A 17 37.94 2.08 -0.54
C GLN A 17 37.44 3.28 0.28
N GLU A 18 38.15 4.42 0.20
CA GLU A 18 37.70 5.71 0.75
C GLU A 18 36.58 6.32 -0.09
N ASP A 19 36.64 6.23 -1.43
CA ASP A 19 35.54 6.67 -2.29
C ASP A 19 34.29 5.82 -2.08
N LYS A 20 34.44 4.51 -1.87
CA LYS A 20 33.32 3.62 -1.50
C LYS A 20 32.72 3.98 -0.15
N ARG A 21 33.52 4.41 0.85
CA ARG A 21 33.04 4.86 2.16
C ARG A 21 32.38 6.23 2.08
N ALA A 22 32.96 7.18 1.34
CA ALA A 22 32.37 8.51 1.11
C ALA A 22 31.07 8.42 0.30
N TRP A 23 31.04 7.55 -0.72
CA TRP A 23 29.85 7.20 -1.48
C TRP A 23 28.80 6.49 -0.62
N ALA A 24 29.21 5.54 0.24
CA ALA A 24 28.30 4.88 1.20
C ALA A 24 27.70 5.91 2.18
N SER A 25 28.51 6.80 2.77
CA SER A 25 28.02 7.85 3.69
C SER A 25 27.11 8.88 3.01
N GLN A 26 27.32 9.19 1.72
CA GLN A 26 26.37 9.98 0.93
C GLN A 26 25.12 9.17 0.55
N MET A 27 25.24 7.85 0.36
CA MET A 27 24.13 6.92 0.14
C MET A 27 23.33 6.62 1.43
N PHE A 28 23.85 6.91 2.62
CA PHE A 28 23.06 6.84 3.86
C PHE A 28 22.26 8.11 4.14
N GLN A 29 22.30 9.13 3.25
CA GLN A 29 21.21 10.08 3.13
C GLN A 29 19.98 9.32 2.63
N ARG A 30 18.80 9.54 3.24
CA ARG A 30 17.51 8.88 2.94
C ARG A 30 17.44 8.43 1.49
N GLN A 31 17.64 7.12 1.26
CA GLN A 31 17.60 6.60 -0.09
C GLN A 31 16.21 6.87 -0.67
N PRO A 32 16.12 7.37 -1.92
CA PRO A 32 14.84 7.62 -2.58
C PRO A 32 14.13 6.33 -3.01
N ALA A 33 14.43 5.20 -2.37
CA ALA A 33 13.96 3.88 -2.73
C ALA A 33 13.45 3.15 -1.49
N LEU A 34 12.42 2.35 -1.71
CA LEU A 34 11.85 1.48 -0.69
C LEU A 34 12.78 0.28 -0.43
N LEU A 35 12.65 -0.29 0.76
CA LEU A 35 13.46 -1.40 1.26
C LEU A 35 12.58 -2.38 2.03
N GLU A 36 13.10 -3.56 2.29
CA GLU A 36 12.43 -4.59 3.07
C GLU A 36 12.40 -4.23 4.56
N LEU A 37 11.30 -4.56 5.23
CA LEU A 37 11.11 -4.29 6.66
C LEU A 37 10.90 -5.59 7.45
N PRO A 38 11.97 -6.37 7.73
CA PRO A 38 11.86 -7.54 8.58
C PRO A 38 11.27 -7.19 9.95
N LEU A 39 10.14 -7.82 10.27
CA LEU A 39 9.52 -7.73 11.60
C LEU A 39 10.17 -8.74 12.53
N ILE A 40 10.60 -8.30 13.71
CA ILE A 40 11.35 -9.15 14.65
C ILE A 40 10.75 -9.02 16.04
N LEU A 41 10.30 -10.14 16.60
CA LEU A 41 9.89 -10.21 18.00
C LEU A 41 11.11 -10.31 18.91
N VAL A 42 11.33 -9.26 19.70
CA VAL A 42 12.46 -9.13 20.61
C VAL A 42 12.01 -9.46 22.03
N PRO A 43 12.75 -10.30 22.79
CA PRO A 43 12.48 -10.51 24.21
C PRO A 43 12.36 -9.18 24.96
N GLU A 44 11.34 -9.05 25.80
CA GLU A 44 11.04 -7.80 26.52
C GLU A 44 12.25 -7.18 27.25
N PRO A 45 13.13 -7.95 27.94
CA PRO A 45 14.31 -7.39 28.58
C PRO A 45 15.30 -6.72 27.62
N LEU A 46 15.28 -7.09 26.34
CA LEU A 46 16.19 -6.55 25.32
C LEU A 46 15.59 -5.34 24.59
N PHE A 47 14.28 -5.09 24.71
CA PHE A 47 13.61 -4.08 23.88
C PHE A 47 14.03 -2.63 24.20
N GLY A 48 14.58 -2.38 25.39
CA GLY A 48 15.13 -1.08 25.79
C GLY A 48 16.63 -0.90 25.51
N GLU A 49 17.29 -1.93 24.99
CA GLU A 49 18.74 -1.90 24.71
C GLU A 49 19.04 -1.21 23.36
N PRO A 50 20.28 -0.73 23.15
CA PRO A 50 20.69 -0.20 21.85
C PRO A 50 20.47 -1.21 20.71
N GLU A 51 20.06 -0.72 19.52
CA GLU A 51 19.77 -1.57 18.35
C GLU A 51 20.93 -2.52 18.00
N GLU A 52 22.17 -2.03 18.11
CA GLU A 52 23.37 -2.87 17.90
C GLU A 52 23.41 -4.06 18.87
N PHE A 53 23.05 -3.87 20.13
CA PHE A 53 23.01 -4.95 21.11
C PHE A 53 21.89 -5.95 20.81
N ILE A 54 20.70 -5.44 20.49
CA ILE A 54 19.55 -6.27 20.09
C ILE A 54 19.92 -7.18 18.91
N ARG A 55 20.60 -6.63 17.90
CA ARG A 55 21.00 -7.36 16.69
C ARG A 55 21.93 -8.55 16.94
N HIS A 56 22.80 -8.45 17.93
CA HIS A 56 23.73 -9.52 18.30
C HIS A 56 23.09 -10.60 19.19
N SER A 57 21.82 -10.42 19.59
CA SER A 57 21.09 -11.46 20.31
C SER A 57 20.90 -12.70 19.43
N PRO A 58 21.16 -13.92 19.94
CA PRO A 58 20.96 -15.16 19.19
C PRO A 58 19.53 -15.33 18.65
N VAL A 59 18.52 -14.85 19.40
CA VAL A 59 17.11 -14.90 19.01
C VAL A 59 16.84 -14.01 17.79
N VAL A 60 17.40 -12.80 17.79
CA VAL A 60 17.26 -11.84 16.69
C VAL A 60 18.04 -12.32 15.47
N GLY A 61 19.28 -12.79 15.67
CA GLY A 61 20.09 -13.35 14.58
C GLY A 61 19.42 -14.54 13.88
N ALA A 62 18.76 -15.43 14.63
CA ALA A 62 18.01 -16.54 14.05
C ALA A 62 16.81 -16.06 13.21
N ALA A 63 16.03 -15.12 13.73
CA ALA A 63 14.88 -14.54 13.02
C ALA A 63 15.31 -13.82 11.73
N LEU A 64 16.42 -13.08 11.77
CA LEU A 64 17.00 -12.42 10.60
C LEU A 64 17.47 -13.42 9.54
N ASN A 65 18.09 -14.51 9.94
CA ASN A 65 18.53 -15.56 9.01
C ASN A 65 17.35 -16.24 8.32
N GLU A 66 16.28 -16.56 9.07
CA GLU A 66 15.05 -17.12 8.51
C GLU A 66 14.39 -16.15 7.52
N TRP A 67 14.29 -14.89 7.90
CA TRP A 67 13.76 -13.84 7.03
C TRP A 67 14.59 -13.69 5.74
N MET A 68 15.92 -13.66 5.86
CA MET A 68 16.83 -13.52 4.72
C MET A 68 16.70 -14.69 3.74
N ALA A 69 16.51 -15.91 4.25
CA ALA A 69 16.25 -17.08 3.42
C ALA A 69 14.95 -16.93 2.60
N LYS A 70 13.86 -16.49 3.25
CA LYS A 70 12.57 -16.22 2.59
C LYS A 70 12.65 -15.10 1.57
N ALA A 71 13.36 -14.01 1.88
CA ALA A 71 13.53 -12.90 0.96
C ALA A 71 14.27 -13.31 -0.32
N LYS A 72 15.29 -14.17 -0.20
CA LYS A 72 16.01 -14.75 -1.35
C LYS A 72 15.13 -15.70 -2.16
N GLU A 73 14.32 -16.53 -1.50
CA GLU A 73 13.35 -17.39 -2.17
C GLU A 73 12.32 -16.59 -2.98
N GLU A 74 11.82 -15.49 -2.41
CA GLU A 74 10.90 -14.59 -3.11
C GLU A 74 11.56 -13.91 -4.32
N ASP A 75 12.79 -13.42 -4.18
CA ASP A 75 13.53 -12.82 -5.29
C ASP A 75 13.76 -13.82 -6.41
N LEU A 76 14.10 -15.07 -6.08
CA LEU A 76 14.22 -16.16 -7.06
C LEU A 76 12.89 -16.42 -7.77
N ARG A 77 11.78 -16.51 -7.03
CA ARG A 77 10.43 -16.68 -7.59
C ARG A 77 10.06 -15.55 -8.54
N LEU A 78 10.48 -14.32 -8.24
CA LEU A 78 10.22 -13.13 -9.03
C LEU A 78 11.27 -12.88 -10.13
N SER A 79 12.31 -13.74 -10.22
CA SER A 79 13.45 -13.55 -11.13
C SER A 79 14.13 -12.19 -10.98
N ILE A 80 14.27 -11.74 -9.72
CA ILE A 80 14.95 -10.48 -9.35
C ILE A 80 16.39 -10.82 -8.94
N GLU A 81 17.36 -10.35 -9.71
CA GLU A 81 18.78 -10.52 -9.40
C GLU A 81 19.34 -9.25 -8.76
N ARG A 82 19.75 -9.33 -7.49
CA ARG A 82 20.38 -8.22 -6.79
C ARG A 82 21.55 -8.68 -5.92
N PRO A 83 22.62 -7.86 -5.82
CA PRO A 83 23.81 -8.21 -5.04
C PRO A 83 23.55 -8.20 -3.54
N LEU A 84 22.66 -7.32 -3.08
CA LEU A 84 22.25 -7.15 -1.69
C LEU A 84 20.73 -7.01 -1.64
N ILE A 85 20.14 -7.34 -0.49
CA ILE A 85 18.73 -7.04 -0.21
C ILE A 85 18.73 -5.86 0.76
N PRO A 86 18.30 -4.65 0.35
CA PRO A 86 18.16 -3.52 1.27
C PRO A 86 17.11 -3.82 2.34
N THR A 87 17.47 -3.63 3.61
CA THR A 87 16.62 -3.97 4.76
C THR A 87 16.73 -2.96 5.89
N SER A 88 15.64 -2.80 6.64
CA SER A 88 15.64 -2.10 7.92
C SER A 88 14.77 -2.86 8.92
N GLU A 89 15.37 -3.19 10.06
CA GLU A 89 14.81 -4.10 11.05
C GLU A 89 13.76 -3.38 11.90
N ILE A 90 12.58 -4.00 12.07
CA ILE A 90 11.51 -3.50 12.94
C ILE A 90 11.43 -4.38 14.18
N TYR A 91 12.01 -3.90 15.27
CA TYR A 91 11.94 -4.56 16.56
C TYR A 91 10.58 -4.33 17.22
N ILE A 92 9.96 -5.40 17.71
CA ILE A 92 8.65 -5.40 18.36
C ILE A 92 8.80 -6.20 19.67
N PRO A 93 8.32 -5.70 20.82
CA PRO A 93 8.46 -6.43 22.07
C PRO A 93 7.64 -7.72 22.04
N ASN A 94 8.20 -8.83 22.52
CA ASN A 94 7.54 -10.15 22.51
C ASN A 94 6.52 -10.30 23.67
N THR A 95 5.59 -9.37 23.75
CA THR A 95 4.44 -9.36 24.67
C THR A 95 3.17 -9.80 23.94
N PRO A 96 2.05 -10.09 24.63
CA PRO A 96 0.78 -10.38 23.95
C PRO A 96 0.33 -9.28 22.97
N ILE A 97 0.49 -8.00 23.34
CA ILE A 97 0.14 -6.87 22.45
C ILE A 97 1.14 -6.71 21.31
N GLY A 98 2.44 -6.94 21.54
CA GLY A 98 3.44 -6.92 20.48
C GLY A 98 3.29 -8.06 19.48
N ARG A 99 2.88 -9.26 19.91
CA ARG A 99 2.50 -10.35 18.99
C ARG A 99 1.29 -9.99 18.15
N ARG A 100 0.30 -9.29 18.70
CA ARG A 100 -0.85 -8.78 17.93
C ARG A 100 -0.40 -7.74 16.90
N PHE A 101 0.47 -6.80 17.29
CA PHE A 101 1.07 -5.83 16.38
C PHE A 101 1.78 -6.53 15.22
N PHE A 102 2.66 -7.49 15.54
CA PHE A 102 3.42 -8.26 14.56
C PHE A 102 2.47 -8.95 13.56
N ASN A 103 1.44 -9.64 14.05
CA ASN A 103 0.51 -10.37 13.20
C ASN A 103 -0.28 -9.44 12.27
N ILE A 104 -0.70 -8.26 12.74
CA ILE A 104 -1.41 -7.27 11.92
C ILE A 104 -0.47 -6.69 10.86
N ALA A 105 0.70 -6.21 11.27
CA ALA A 105 1.67 -5.60 10.37
C ALA A 105 2.11 -6.59 9.27
N LYS A 106 2.39 -7.84 9.67
CA LYS A 106 2.74 -8.93 8.76
C LYS A 106 1.62 -9.24 7.77
N ALA A 107 0.39 -9.44 8.25
CA ALA A 107 -0.72 -9.82 7.39
C ALA A 107 -1.09 -8.76 6.34
N ILE A 108 -0.89 -7.47 6.66
CA ILE A 108 -1.04 -6.39 5.68
C ILE A 108 0.16 -6.34 4.74
N GLY A 109 1.38 -6.43 5.29
CA GLY A 109 2.62 -6.37 4.52
C GLY A 109 2.74 -7.48 3.46
N GLU A 110 2.20 -8.66 3.75
CA GLU A 110 2.25 -9.84 2.86
C GLU A 110 1.15 -9.85 1.78
N ILE A 111 0.27 -8.86 1.71
CA ILE A 111 -0.80 -8.82 0.69
C ILE A 111 -0.26 -8.85 -0.75
N PRO A 112 0.81 -8.11 -1.10
CA PRO A 112 1.38 -8.20 -2.45
C PRO A 112 2.11 -9.52 -2.75
N SER A 113 2.34 -10.35 -1.74
CA SER A 113 3.05 -11.63 -1.85
C SER A 113 2.15 -12.81 -2.25
N LEU A 114 0.88 -12.53 -2.58
CA LEU A 114 -0.08 -13.50 -3.12
C LEU A 114 0.36 -14.08 -4.46
N GLU A 115 -0.38 -15.09 -4.94
CA GLU A 115 -0.20 -15.97 -6.12
C GLU A 115 -0.07 -15.26 -7.50
N ILE A 116 0.40 -14.03 -7.54
CA ILE A 116 0.72 -13.30 -8.75
C ILE A 116 2.06 -13.80 -9.28
N ILE A 117 2.03 -14.17 -10.55
CA ILE A 117 3.21 -14.52 -11.34
C ILE A 117 3.41 -13.38 -12.36
N PRO A 118 4.41 -12.50 -12.16
CA PRO A 118 4.77 -11.50 -13.15
C PRO A 118 5.13 -12.14 -14.49
N THR A 119 4.71 -11.53 -15.60
CA THR A 119 5.03 -12.02 -16.95
C THR A 119 6.29 -11.38 -17.53
N ASN A 120 6.83 -10.36 -16.88
CA ASN A 120 8.06 -9.68 -17.29
C ASN A 120 8.79 -9.02 -16.10
N PRO A 121 10.08 -8.63 -16.26
CA PRO A 121 10.87 -8.05 -15.17
C PRO A 121 10.28 -6.76 -14.58
N ASN A 122 9.67 -5.89 -15.40
CA ASN A 122 9.08 -4.64 -14.90
C ASN A 122 7.90 -4.90 -13.97
N GLN A 123 7.08 -5.91 -14.28
CA GLN A 123 6.01 -6.34 -13.38
C GLN A 123 6.56 -6.91 -12.06
N ALA A 124 7.66 -7.67 -12.11
CA ALA A 124 8.32 -8.20 -10.92
C ALA A 124 8.87 -7.08 -10.02
N TYR A 125 9.59 -6.12 -10.61
CA TYR A 125 10.11 -4.95 -9.89
C TYR A 125 9.00 -4.08 -9.30
N TRP A 126 7.90 -3.93 -10.02
CA TRP A 126 6.73 -3.23 -9.53
C TRP A 126 6.08 -3.95 -8.34
N LEU A 127 5.85 -5.26 -8.47
CA LEU A 127 5.28 -6.09 -7.41
C LEU A 127 6.12 -6.02 -6.14
N LYS A 128 7.45 -6.12 -6.28
CA LYS A 128 8.39 -6.03 -5.16
C LYS A 128 8.42 -4.64 -4.53
N THR A 129 8.35 -3.57 -5.33
CA THR A 129 8.22 -2.19 -4.83
C THR A 129 6.91 -2.00 -4.05
N LEU A 130 5.80 -2.59 -4.53
CA LEU A 130 4.53 -2.59 -3.81
C LEU A 130 4.64 -3.39 -2.50
N HIS A 131 5.28 -4.55 -2.50
CA HIS A 131 5.51 -5.33 -1.27
C HIS A 131 6.16 -4.45 -0.18
N TYR A 132 7.20 -3.68 -0.51
CA TYR A 132 7.84 -2.77 0.47
C TYR A 132 6.92 -1.68 0.98
N TYR A 133 6.12 -1.10 0.09
CA TYR A 133 5.13 -0.10 0.49
C TYR A 133 4.08 -0.68 1.43
N TRP A 134 3.60 -1.89 1.15
CA TRP A 134 2.63 -2.59 1.99
C TRP A 134 3.22 -3.02 3.34
N GLN A 135 4.50 -3.41 3.40
CA GLN A 135 5.18 -3.65 4.67
C GLN A 135 5.20 -2.37 5.53
N ALA A 136 5.60 -1.24 4.95
CA ALA A 136 5.61 0.05 5.65
C ALA A 136 4.19 0.45 6.10
N LYS A 137 3.19 0.20 5.26
CA LYS A 137 1.78 0.45 5.54
C LYS A 137 1.28 -0.43 6.68
N GLY A 138 1.62 -1.70 6.69
CA GLY A 138 1.28 -2.65 7.75
C GLY A 138 1.85 -2.22 9.11
N VAL A 139 3.11 -1.77 9.14
CA VAL A 139 3.75 -1.24 10.35
C VAL A 139 3.03 0.00 10.86
N LEU A 140 2.77 0.99 9.99
CA LEU A 140 2.09 2.22 10.39
C LEU A 140 0.64 1.97 10.83
N PHE A 141 -0.07 1.06 10.16
CA PHE A 141 -1.43 0.67 10.51
C PHE A 141 -1.49 -0.01 11.88
N ALA A 142 -0.59 -0.96 12.14
CA ALA A 142 -0.49 -1.64 13.42
C ALA A 142 -0.13 -0.65 14.55
N TYR A 143 0.72 0.34 14.27
CA TYR A 143 1.01 1.44 15.20
C TYR A 143 -0.26 2.24 15.53
N LYS A 144 -1.02 2.70 14.52
CA LYS A 144 -2.26 3.46 14.74
C LYS A 144 -3.31 2.66 15.54
N LEU A 145 -3.28 1.33 15.48
CA LEU A 145 -4.19 0.47 16.25
C LEU A 145 -3.73 0.19 17.67
N LEU A 146 -2.43 -0.05 17.89
CA LEU A 146 -1.94 -0.64 19.14
C LEU A 146 -0.86 0.17 19.85
N GLY A 147 -0.19 1.11 19.17
CA GLY A 147 0.81 2.01 19.77
C GLY A 147 2.02 1.30 20.40
N VAL A 148 2.39 0.11 19.91
CA VAL A 148 3.42 -0.74 20.56
C VAL A 148 4.84 -0.21 20.37
N ILE A 149 5.13 0.41 19.23
CA ILE A 149 6.42 1.02 18.92
C ILE A 149 6.26 2.54 18.82
N ALA A 150 7.37 3.28 18.87
CA ALA A 150 7.35 4.72 18.60
C ALA A 150 6.76 5.01 17.21
N ASN A 151 6.18 6.20 17.02
CA ASN A 151 5.53 6.57 15.77
C ASN A 151 6.51 6.36 14.58
N PRO A 152 6.21 5.45 13.65
CA PRO A 152 7.17 5.08 12.61
C PRO A 152 7.55 6.22 11.68
N ILE A 153 6.69 7.23 11.53
CA ILE A 153 6.84 8.31 10.54
C ILE A 153 7.26 9.66 11.16
N GLU A 154 7.33 9.77 12.49
CA GLU A 154 7.83 10.99 13.16
C GLU A 154 9.35 11.02 13.23
N GLU A 155 9.91 12.16 13.67
CA GLU A 155 11.35 12.32 13.86
C GLU A 155 11.90 11.18 14.71
N GLN A 156 13.03 10.60 14.28
CA GLN A 156 13.65 9.40 14.86
C GLN A 156 12.87 8.08 14.70
N GLY A 157 11.64 8.12 14.19
CA GLY A 157 10.84 6.95 13.84
C GLY A 157 11.50 6.08 12.78
N VAL A 158 11.23 4.77 12.83
CA VAL A 158 11.94 3.78 12.01
C VAL A 158 11.79 4.04 10.52
N LEU A 159 10.61 4.41 10.02
CA LEU A 159 10.40 4.73 8.60
C LEU A 159 10.95 6.11 8.25
N TRP A 160 10.90 7.07 9.17
CA TRP A 160 11.44 8.43 8.96
C TRP A 160 12.94 8.44 8.66
N ARG A 161 13.69 7.49 9.21
CA ARG A 161 15.15 7.36 8.96
C ARG A 161 15.49 6.97 7.53
N TYR A 162 14.63 6.20 6.87
CA TYR A 162 14.96 5.60 5.57
C TYR A 162 14.10 6.13 4.42
N LEU A 163 12.85 6.48 4.69
CA LEU A 163 11.92 6.91 3.66
C LEU A 163 11.94 8.43 3.49
N PRO A 164 11.80 8.92 2.25
CA PRO A 164 11.73 10.35 1.99
C PRO A 164 10.38 10.94 2.41
N GLU A 165 10.38 12.23 2.74
CA GLU A 165 9.25 12.90 3.39
C GLU A 165 7.92 12.80 2.63
N THR A 166 7.94 12.97 1.30
CA THR A 166 6.69 12.84 0.52
C THR A 166 6.13 11.43 0.55
N LEU A 167 6.99 10.40 0.67
CA LEU A 167 6.53 9.03 0.81
C LEU A 167 5.93 8.78 2.20
N LEU A 168 6.50 9.37 3.26
CA LEU A 168 5.92 9.33 4.61
C LEU A 168 4.54 9.96 4.65
N LEU A 169 4.37 11.12 4.00
CA LEU A 169 3.07 11.79 3.86
C LEU A 169 2.06 10.93 3.08
N ASP A 170 2.48 10.39 1.93
CA ASP A 170 1.64 9.50 1.11
C ASP A 170 1.27 8.23 1.89
N LEU A 171 2.18 7.70 2.71
CA LEU A 171 1.94 6.54 3.58
C LEU A 171 0.93 6.84 4.69
N ASP A 172 1.04 8.01 5.34
CA ASP A 172 0.09 8.41 6.38
C ASP A 172 -1.31 8.59 5.81
N LEU A 173 -1.44 9.29 4.68
CA LEU A 173 -2.70 9.49 3.98
C LEU A 173 -3.37 8.15 3.59
N ASP A 174 -2.64 7.22 2.98
CA ASP A 174 -3.19 5.91 2.59
C ASP A 174 -3.54 5.06 3.83
N THR A 175 -2.72 5.11 4.88
CA THR A 175 -2.99 4.37 6.12
C THR A 175 -4.19 4.95 6.88
N ASN A 176 -4.43 6.26 6.80
CA ASN A 176 -5.62 6.89 7.40
C ASN A 176 -6.92 6.43 6.74
N ILE A 177 -6.91 6.18 5.42
CA ILE A 177 -8.06 5.58 4.72
C ILE A 177 -8.33 4.18 5.27
N ASP A 178 -7.29 3.35 5.32
CA ASP A 178 -7.37 1.98 5.81
C ASP A 178 -7.84 1.91 7.26
N TYR A 179 -7.35 2.83 8.10
CA TYR A 179 -7.74 2.91 9.51
C TYR A 179 -9.22 3.29 9.67
N SER A 180 -9.71 4.27 8.92
CA SER A 180 -11.15 4.63 8.91
C SER A 180 -12.02 3.50 8.35
N HIS A 181 -11.56 2.82 7.29
CA HIS A 181 -12.21 1.63 6.75
C HIS A 181 -12.30 0.52 7.80
N PHE A 182 -11.21 0.20 8.50
CA PHE A 182 -11.23 -0.82 9.54
C PHE A 182 -12.19 -0.46 10.68
N LYS A 183 -12.25 0.81 11.11
CA LYS A 183 -13.23 1.27 12.10
C LYS A 183 -14.67 1.05 11.64
N LEU A 184 -14.97 1.33 10.37
CA LEU A 184 -16.29 1.06 9.80
C LEU A 184 -16.61 -0.44 9.85
N LEU A 185 -15.67 -1.31 9.49
CA LEU A 185 -15.90 -2.76 9.55
C LEU A 185 -16.09 -3.29 10.97
N VAL A 186 -15.38 -2.73 11.96
CA VAL A 186 -15.53 -3.13 13.36
C VAL A 186 -16.90 -2.70 13.90
N THR A 187 -17.29 -1.45 13.66
CA THR A 187 -18.55 -0.90 14.18
C THR A 187 -19.77 -1.46 13.44
N GLY A 188 -19.68 -1.60 12.12
CA GLY A 188 -20.78 -2.07 11.26
C GLY A 188 -20.80 -3.58 11.02
N GLU A 189 -19.97 -4.38 11.68
CA GLU A 189 -19.93 -5.83 11.44
C GLU A 189 -21.31 -6.52 11.53
N PRO A 190 -22.16 -6.21 12.54
CA PRO A 190 -23.49 -6.82 12.63
C PRO A 190 -24.36 -6.54 11.40
N ASP A 191 -24.35 -5.31 10.92
CA ASP A 191 -25.18 -4.85 9.80
C ASP A 191 -24.69 -5.47 8.49
N ILE A 192 -23.38 -5.42 8.24
CA ILE A 192 -22.74 -6.08 7.09
C ILE A 192 -23.09 -7.58 7.05
N ARG A 193 -23.11 -8.25 8.21
CA ARG A 193 -23.44 -9.68 8.29
C ARG A 193 -24.91 -9.94 7.98
N ASN A 194 -25.81 -9.13 8.51
CA ASN A 194 -27.25 -9.23 8.25
C ASN A 194 -27.57 -8.94 6.78
N TRP A 195 -26.97 -7.90 6.22
CA TRP A 195 -27.08 -7.55 4.81
C TRP A 195 -26.57 -8.68 3.92
N ALA A 196 -25.37 -9.21 4.20
CA ALA A 196 -24.82 -10.31 3.42
C ALA A 196 -25.73 -11.55 3.46
N ALA A 197 -26.30 -11.87 4.62
CA ALA A 197 -27.27 -12.96 4.75
C ALA A 197 -28.54 -12.71 3.92
N ALA A 198 -29.09 -11.49 3.94
CA ALA A 198 -30.25 -11.11 3.14
C ALA A 198 -29.97 -11.19 1.63
N GLN A 199 -28.74 -10.90 1.20
CA GLN A 199 -28.29 -11.02 -0.19
C GLN A 199 -27.85 -12.45 -0.57
N GLY A 200 -27.91 -13.43 0.34
CA GLY A 200 -27.45 -14.80 0.11
C GLY A 200 -25.93 -14.94 -0.06
N ILE A 201 -25.16 -13.97 0.44
CA ILE A 201 -23.70 -13.93 0.38
C ILE A 201 -23.09 -14.58 1.63
N PRO A 202 -22.28 -15.65 1.52
CA PRO A 202 -21.69 -16.31 2.68
C PRO A 202 -20.67 -15.42 3.43
N TYR A 203 -20.97 -15.06 4.68
CA TYR A 203 -20.04 -14.40 5.60
C TYR A 203 -19.11 -15.43 6.26
N ARG A 204 -17.84 -15.50 5.82
CA ARG A 204 -16.86 -16.53 6.24
C ARG A 204 -15.82 -16.04 7.24
N PHE A 205 -15.94 -14.81 7.71
CA PHE A 205 -14.92 -14.20 8.55
C PHE A 205 -15.21 -14.42 10.03
N ASN A 206 -14.17 -14.73 10.79
CA ASN A 206 -14.29 -14.97 12.23
C ASN A 206 -14.16 -13.67 13.06
N ASN A 207 -13.74 -12.57 12.42
CA ASN A 207 -13.59 -11.26 13.04
C ASN A 207 -13.43 -10.16 11.94
N PRO A 208 -13.60 -8.86 12.29
CA PRO A 208 -13.44 -7.75 11.35
C PRO A 208 -12.06 -7.64 10.71
N MET A 209 -10.98 -8.06 11.39
CA MET A 209 -9.62 -8.04 10.82
C MET A 209 -9.49 -9.00 9.65
N ALA A 210 -10.12 -10.18 9.72
CA ALA A 210 -10.15 -11.13 8.61
C ALA A 210 -10.92 -10.57 7.41
N LEU A 211 -12.05 -9.90 7.64
CA LEU A 211 -12.78 -9.20 6.58
C LEU A 211 -11.93 -8.07 5.97
N PHE A 212 -11.31 -7.23 6.80
CA PHE A 212 -10.43 -6.14 6.36
C PHE A 212 -9.25 -6.66 5.51
N GLN A 213 -8.61 -7.75 5.92
CA GLN A 213 -7.55 -8.35 5.13
C GLN A 213 -8.06 -8.82 3.77
N GLU A 214 -9.22 -9.46 3.71
CA GLU A 214 -9.81 -9.91 2.46
C GLU A 214 -10.17 -8.75 1.53
N THR A 215 -10.76 -7.67 2.05
CA THR A 215 -11.08 -6.48 1.25
C THR A 215 -9.81 -5.81 0.70
N GLN A 216 -8.73 -5.76 1.48
CA GLN A 216 -7.44 -5.24 1.04
C GLN A 216 -6.78 -6.14 -0.03
N LYS A 217 -6.86 -7.46 0.11
CA LYS A 217 -6.39 -8.41 -0.91
C LYS A 217 -7.13 -8.23 -2.24
N GLN A 218 -8.46 -8.13 -2.20
CA GLN A 218 -9.27 -7.92 -3.39
C GLN A 218 -9.00 -6.55 -4.04
N SER A 219 -8.84 -5.50 -3.24
CA SER A 219 -8.41 -4.17 -3.70
C SER A 219 -7.06 -4.23 -4.43
N PHE A 220 -6.09 -4.93 -3.85
CA PHE A 220 -4.78 -5.15 -4.46
C PHE A 220 -4.87 -5.92 -5.80
N LEU A 221 -5.69 -6.98 -5.88
CA LEU A 221 -5.89 -7.72 -7.12
C LEU A 221 -6.55 -6.86 -8.21
N LEU A 222 -7.51 -6.01 -7.87
CA LEU A 222 -8.10 -5.05 -8.79
C LEU A 222 -7.04 -4.04 -9.30
N LEU A 223 -6.17 -3.57 -8.42
CA LEU A 223 -5.04 -2.71 -8.78
C LEU A 223 -4.07 -3.40 -9.74
N TRP A 224 -3.73 -4.66 -9.46
CA TRP A 224 -2.85 -5.45 -10.30
C TRP A 224 -3.43 -5.65 -11.71
N ARG A 225 -4.70 -6.04 -11.79
CA ARG A 225 -5.43 -6.27 -13.04
C ARG A 225 -5.55 -5.00 -13.88
N SER A 226 -5.89 -3.88 -13.22
CA SER A 226 -6.07 -2.60 -13.89
C SER A 226 -4.77 -1.90 -14.26
N GLY A 227 -3.63 -2.30 -13.69
CA GLY A 227 -2.31 -1.72 -13.97
C GLY A 227 -1.35 -2.69 -14.63
N PRO A 228 -0.43 -3.33 -13.89
CA PRO A 228 0.64 -4.16 -14.45
C PRO A 228 0.16 -5.26 -15.41
N MET A 229 -1.00 -5.86 -15.14
CA MET A 229 -1.58 -6.91 -15.99
C MET A 229 -2.41 -6.36 -17.16
N ASN A 230 -2.58 -5.04 -17.25
CA ASN A 230 -3.43 -4.43 -18.26
C ASN A 230 -2.84 -4.68 -19.66
N SER A 231 -3.60 -5.37 -20.49
CA SER A 231 -3.28 -5.63 -21.89
C SER A 231 -3.76 -4.52 -22.83
N GLU A 232 -4.56 -3.57 -22.34
CA GLU A 232 -5.06 -2.47 -23.14
C GLU A 232 -3.92 -1.53 -23.56
N LEU A 233 -4.05 -1.00 -24.78
CA LEU A 233 -3.08 -0.05 -25.35
C LEU A 233 -3.32 1.38 -24.83
N ASN A 234 -4.55 1.68 -24.42
CA ASN A 234 -4.97 3.01 -24.00
C ASN A 234 -5.06 3.06 -22.48
N TRP A 235 -4.16 3.82 -21.87
CA TRP A 235 -4.20 4.09 -20.44
C TRP A 235 -4.98 5.38 -20.16
N PRO A 236 -5.85 5.42 -19.13
CA PRO A 236 -6.56 6.65 -18.77
C PRO A 236 -5.58 7.75 -18.39
N SER A 237 -5.76 8.94 -18.97
CA SER A 237 -4.95 10.12 -18.62
C SER A 237 -5.06 10.44 -17.13
N ASN A 238 -4.05 11.13 -16.58
CA ASN A 238 -4.08 11.55 -15.17
C ASN A 238 -5.31 12.43 -14.85
N ALA A 239 -5.81 13.21 -15.82
CA ALA A 239 -7.04 13.98 -15.67
C ALA A 239 -8.27 13.06 -15.54
N GLN A 240 -8.40 12.05 -16.41
CA GLN A 240 -9.48 11.05 -16.34
C GLN A 240 -9.41 10.23 -15.04
N GLN A 241 -8.22 9.84 -14.58
CA GLN A 241 -8.07 9.13 -13.31
C GLN A 241 -8.60 9.97 -12.14
N ARG A 242 -8.22 11.25 -12.05
CA ARG A 242 -8.74 12.18 -11.03
C ARG A 242 -10.25 12.36 -11.10
N ASP A 243 -10.77 12.45 -12.32
CA ASP A 243 -12.19 12.58 -12.59
C ASP A 243 -12.96 11.35 -12.08
N ASN A 244 -12.47 10.15 -12.42
CA ASN A 244 -13.02 8.86 -11.98
C ASN A 244 -12.99 8.71 -10.46
N ILE A 245 -11.89 9.07 -9.80
CA ILE A 245 -11.78 9.02 -8.33
C ILE A 245 -12.80 9.97 -7.69
N SER A 246 -12.90 11.20 -8.21
CA SER A 246 -13.85 12.19 -7.71
C SER A 246 -15.30 11.76 -7.93
N ALA A 247 -15.60 11.11 -9.05
CA ALA A 247 -16.92 10.55 -9.34
C ALA A 247 -17.26 9.42 -8.36
N ARG A 248 -16.35 8.47 -8.13
CA ARG A 248 -16.54 7.37 -7.16
C ARG A 248 -16.82 7.88 -5.75
N ILE A 249 -16.08 8.88 -5.27
CA ILE A 249 -16.34 9.50 -3.97
C ILE A 249 -17.75 10.09 -3.91
N ARG A 250 -18.22 10.78 -4.96
CA ARG A 250 -19.59 11.33 -5.01
C ARG A 250 -20.66 10.23 -5.04
N LEU A 251 -20.41 9.15 -5.78
CA LEU A 251 -21.33 8.01 -5.87
C LEU A 251 -21.49 7.27 -4.54
N LEU A 252 -20.39 7.14 -3.79
CA LEU A 252 -20.41 6.65 -2.40
C LEU A 252 -21.24 7.56 -1.50
N GLN A 253 -21.09 8.88 -1.65
CA GLN A 253 -21.86 9.87 -0.88
C GLN A 253 -23.29 10.09 -1.38
N LYS A 254 -23.76 9.35 -2.39
CA LYS A 254 -25.06 9.57 -3.05
C LYS A 254 -25.31 11.05 -3.45
N ASN A 255 -24.27 11.75 -3.90
CA ASN A 255 -24.32 13.19 -4.20
C ASN A 255 -24.40 13.43 -5.73
N PRO A 256 -25.59 13.72 -6.29
CA PRO A 256 -25.77 13.85 -7.74
C PRO A 256 -25.04 15.07 -8.30
N TRP A 257 -24.51 14.95 -9.53
CA TRP A 257 -24.09 16.11 -10.32
C TRP A 257 -25.15 16.47 -11.36
N LEU A 258 -25.34 17.76 -11.58
CA LEU A 258 -26.21 18.26 -12.66
C LEU A 258 -25.61 17.85 -14.01
N SER A 259 -26.46 17.29 -14.90
CA SER A 259 -26.10 16.99 -16.28
C SER A 259 -25.67 18.28 -16.99
N GLY A 260 -24.41 18.38 -17.41
CA GLY A 260 -23.91 19.60 -18.07
C GLY A 260 -22.39 19.74 -18.15
N THR A 261 -21.62 18.93 -17.42
CA THR A 261 -20.17 18.86 -17.64
C THR A 261 -19.89 17.90 -18.80
N ARG A 262 -19.32 18.42 -19.90
CA ARG A 262 -19.12 17.75 -21.20
C ARG A 262 -18.35 16.40 -21.18
N LEU A 263 -17.88 15.96 -20.01
CA LEU A 263 -16.94 14.85 -19.87
C LEU A 263 -17.53 13.60 -19.20
N ARG A 264 -18.77 13.65 -18.67
CA ARG A 264 -19.33 12.54 -17.88
C ARG A 264 -20.71 12.11 -18.36
N PRO A 265 -21.01 10.80 -18.35
CA PRO A 265 -22.38 10.32 -18.52
C PRO A 265 -23.31 10.85 -17.41
N PRO A 266 -24.64 10.74 -17.59
CA PRO A 266 -25.62 11.10 -16.58
C PRO A 266 -25.35 10.37 -15.25
N TYR A 267 -25.60 11.04 -14.12
CA TYR A 267 -25.37 10.49 -12.77
C TYR A 267 -25.99 9.10 -12.59
N ARG A 268 -27.26 8.93 -12.98
CA ARG A 268 -27.98 7.64 -12.85
C ARG A 268 -27.30 6.50 -13.59
N GLN A 269 -26.71 6.77 -14.76
CA GLN A 269 -26.01 5.74 -15.51
C GLN A 269 -24.71 5.34 -14.80
N MET A 270 -23.90 6.33 -14.40
CA MET A 270 -22.66 6.10 -13.66
C MET A 270 -22.89 5.43 -12.30
N GLU A 271 -24.01 5.72 -11.65
CA GLU A 271 -24.43 5.09 -10.41
C GLU A 271 -24.71 3.61 -10.61
N GLN A 272 -25.47 3.24 -11.65
CA GLN A 272 -25.72 1.85 -11.97
C GLN A 272 -24.42 1.08 -12.26
N ASP A 273 -23.56 1.64 -13.13
CA ASP A 273 -22.27 1.04 -13.47
C ASP A 273 -21.39 0.83 -12.22
N TYR A 274 -21.43 1.79 -11.28
CA TYR A 274 -20.69 1.71 -10.03
C TYR A 274 -21.25 0.66 -9.07
N LEU A 275 -22.57 0.54 -8.94
CA LEU A 275 -23.20 -0.50 -8.14
C LEU A 275 -22.89 -1.90 -8.68
N ASP A 276 -22.92 -2.07 -10.01
CA ASP A 276 -22.56 -3.32 -10.64
C ASP A 276 -21.06 -3.63 -10.47
N PHE A 277 -20.20 -2.62 -10.54
CA PHE A 277 -18.78 -2.77 -10.17
C PHE A 277 -18.63 -3.26 -8.72
N LEU A 278 -19.31 -2.64 -7.75
CA LEU A 278 -19.20 -3.05 -6.34
C LEU A 278 -19.69 -4.48 -6.13
N LYS A 279 -20.79 -4.88 -6.77
CA LYS A 279 -21.31 -6.26 -6.70
C LYS A 279 -20.31 -7.27 -7.23
N ASN A 280 -19.66 -6.94 -8.35
CA ASN A 280 -18.66 -7.80 -9.00
C ASN A 280 -17.30 -7.80 -8.29
N ALA A 281 -17.02 -6.79 -7.47
CA ALA A 281 -15.78 -6.69 -6.71
C ALA A 281 -15.76 -7.56 -5.43
N GLY A 282 -16.83 -8.30 -5.14
CA GLY A 282 -16.90 -9.20 -4.00
C GLY A 282 -16.89 -8.45 -2.67
N TRP A 283 -16.18 -9.00 -1.67
CA TRP A 283 -16.11 -8.41 -0.34
C TRP A 283 -15.52 -7.01 -0.32
N TYR A 284 -14.68 -6.60 -1.28
CA TYR A 284 -14.23 -5.21 -1.44
C TYR A 284 -15.39 -4.25 -1.72
N GLY A 285 -16.43 -4.69 -2.43
CA GLY A 285 -17.58 -3.86 -2.75
C GLY A 285 -18.79 -4.08 -1.83
N TYR A 286 -18.98 -5.28 -1.28
CA TYR A 286 -20.13 -5.62 -0.45
C TYR A 286 -20.28 -4.75 0.80
N TRP A 287 -19.20 -4.52 1.55
CA TRP A 287 -19.28 -3.63 2.72
C TRP A 287 -19.61 -2.18 2.34
N LEU A 288 -19.19 -1.72 1.15
CA LEU A 288 -19.55 -0.39 0.64
C LEU A 288 -21.01 -0.34 0.20
N LEU A 289 -21.56 -1.43 -0.34
CA LEU A 289 -22.97 -1.51 -0.72
C LEU A 289 -23.88 -1.46 0.51
N ASP A 290 -23.58 -2.28 1.52
CA ASP A 290 -24.27 -2.27 2.82
C ASP A 290 -24.27 -0.87 3.44
N LEU A 291 -23.09 -0.29 3.67
CA LEU A 291 -22.96 1.06 4.23
C LEU A 291 -23.71 2.10 3.40
N ARG A 292 -23.75 1.93 2.07
CA ARG A 292 -24.43 2.85 1.16
C ARG A 292 -25.95 2.74 1.28
N GLU A 293 -26.50 1.56 1.53
CA GLU A 293 -27.95 1.37 1.72
C GLU A 293 -28.44 2.07 2.99
N CYS A 294 -27.65 2.06 4.07
CA CYS A 294 -27.98 2.74 5.32
C CYS A 294 -28.17 4.27 5.17
N PHE A 295 -27.63 4.92 4.13
CA PHE A 295 -27.82 6.37 3.90
C PHE A 295 -29.25 6.79 3.63
N ASP A 296 -30.10 5.87 3.17
CA ASP A 296 -31.50 6.19 2.86
C ASP A 296 -32.40 6.06 4.10
N GLU A 297 -31.84 5.66 5.25
CA GLU A 297 -32.58 5.58 6.51
C GLU A 297 -32.72 6.98 7.13
N GLU A 298 -33.94 7.36 7.53
CA GLU A 298 -34.25 8.67 8.13
C GLU A 298 -33.38 9.00 9.36
N GLN A 299 -32.74 8.00 9.97
CA GLN A 299 -31.95 8.12 11.19
C GLN A 299 -30.45 7.86 10.98
N PHE A 300 -29.95 7.80 9.74
CA PHE A 300 -28.53 7.51 9.48
C PHE A 300 -27.59 8.42 10.29
N GLU A 301 -27.90 9.73 10.35
CA GLU A 301 -27.10 10.72 11.08
C GLU A 301 -27.02 10.44 12.59
N GLU A 302 -27.97 9.71 13.16
CA GLU A 302 -28.02 9.33 14.58
C GLU A 302 -27.26 8.03 14.89
N THR A 303 -26.79 7.30 13.86
CA THR A 303 -26.05 6.04 14.03
C THR A 303 -24.58 6.26 14.43
N LEU A 304 -24.00 5.27 15.11
CA LEU A 304 -22.55 5.26 15.42
C LEU A 304 -21.66 5.16 14.16
N ILE A 305 -22.23 4.73 13.03
CA ILE A 305 -21.53 4.54 11.75
C ILE A 305 -21.37 5.86 10.99
N SER A 306 -22.34 6.77 11.08
CA SER A 306 -22.34 8.06 10.38
C SER A 306 -21.03 8.86 10.54
N PRO A 307 -20.55 9.19 11.77
CA PRO A 307 -19.31 9.94 11.91
C PRO A 307 -18.09 9.19 11.34
N LEU A 308 -18.04 7.86 11.50
CA LEU A 308 -16.96 7.02 10.97
C LEU A 308 -16.95 7.01 9.43
N PHE A 309 -18.12 7.06 8.81
CA PHE A 309 -18.22 7.16 7.36
C PHE A 309 -17.73 8.51 6.86
N PHE A 310 -18.11 9.61 7.52
CA PHE A 310 -17.60 10.93 7.15
C PHE A 310 -16.08 11.03 7.32
N ASP A 311 -15.51 10.39 8.34
CA ASP A 311 -14.06 10.26 8.51
C ASP A 311 -13.41 9.47 7.37
N TYR A 312 -14.02 8.36 6.93
CA TYR A 312 -13.56 7.59 5.78
C TYR A 312 -13.59 8.41 4.48
N ILE A 313 -14.70 9.10 4.20
CA ILE A 313 -14.82 9.97 3.03
C ILE A 313 -13.81 11.12 3.08
N LYS A 314 -13.59 11.72 4.26
CA LYS A 314 -12.60 12.77 4.46
C LYS A 314 -11.19 12.26 4.16
N ALA A 315 -10.85 11.06 4.64
CA ALA A 315 -9.58 10.41 4.34
C ALA A 315 -9.41 10.15 2.84
N LEU A 316 -10.43 9.58 2.17
CA LEU A 316 -10.42 9.37 0.71
C LEU A 316 -10.20 10.66 -0.08
N LYS A 317 -10.89 11.75 0.30
CA LYS A 317 -10.74 13.06 -0.36
C LYS A 317 -9.34 13.62 -0.20
N ALA A 318 -8.76 13.51 1.00
CA ALA A 318 -7.40 13.97 1.29
C ALA A 318 -6.34 13.18 0.48
N ALA A 319 -6.57 11.88 0.31
CA ALA A 319 -5.65 10.97 -0.35
C ALA A 319 -5.89 10.76 -1.85
N LYS A 320 -6.85 11.47 -2.47
CA LYS A 320 -7.28 11.23 -3.86
C LYS A 320 -6.13 11.20 -4.88
N GLU A 321 -5.09 12.02 -4.68
CA GLU A 321 -3.95 12.10 -5.60
C GLU A 321 -3.05 10.85 -5.54
N LEU A 322 -3.13 10.04 -4.48
CA LEU A 322 -2.35 8.80 -4.34
C LEU A 322 -2.78 7.70 -5.30
N TYR A 323 -4.03 7.77 -5.77
CA TYR A 323 -4.64 6.82 -6.69
C TYR A 323 -4.47 7.25 -8.16
N VAL A 324 -3.87 8.40 -8.43
CA VAL A 324 -3.45 8.78 -9.77
C VAL A 324 -2.11 8.09 -10.03
N SER A 325 -2.13 7.06 -10.87
CA SER A 325 -0.95 6.28 -11.19
C SER A 325 0.11 7.15 -11.86
N GLN A 326 1.35 7.01 -11.39
CA GLN A 326 2.50 7.62 -12.06
C GLN A 326 2.91 6.85 -13.32
N PHE A 327 2.56 5.57 -13.39
CA PHE A 327 2.86 4.71 -14.54
C PHE A 327 1.62 4.55 -15.40
N GLU A 328 1.80 4.78 -16.69
CA GLU A 328 0.85 4.42 -17.72
C GLU A 328 1.22 3.00 -18.18
N TRP A 329 0.51 1.98 -17.69
CA TRP A 329 0.76 0.61 -18.11
C TRP A 329 0.11 0.36 -19.48
N ARG A 330 0.92 0.00 -20.48
CA ARG A 330 0.44 -0.28 -21.84
C ARG A 330 0.99 -1.62 -22.27
N GLY A 331 0.11 -2.59 -22.54
CA GLY A 331 0.52 -3.95 -22.89
C GLY A 331 1.47 -4.57 -21.84
N GLY A 332 1.22 -4.33 -20.56
CA GLY A 332 2.06 -4.82 -19.46
C GLY A 332 3.45 -4.17 -19.31
N GLN A 333 3.72 -3.07 -20.01
CA GLN A 333 4.95 -2.28 -19.88
C GLN A 333 4.66 -0.90 -19.27
N PRO A 334 5.51 -0.37 -18.37
CA PRO A 334 5.26 0.92 -17.76
C PRO A 334 5.81 2.07 -18.60
N TYR A 335 5.03 3.14 -18.68
CA TYR A 335 5.40 4.40 -19.34
C TYR A 335 5.23 5.57 -18.37
N LYS A 336 5.97 6.65 -18.61
CA LYS A 336 5.83 7.93 -17.90
C LYS A 336 5.79 9.08 -18.89
N THR A 337 5.01 10.10 -18.57
CA THR A 337 5.01 11.38 -19.28
C THR A 337 6.20 12.24 -18.83
N ARG A 338 7.06 12.65 -19.77
CA ARG A 338 8.15 13.61 -19.51
C ARG A 338 7.60 15.02 -19.27
N ALA A 339 8.42 15.90 -18.71
CA ALA A 339 8.11 17.33 -18.62
C ALA A 339 7.78 17.97 -19.98
N THR A 340 8.25 17.38 -21.08
CA THR A 340 7.97 17.80 -22.46
C THR A 340 6.66 17.22 -23.02
N ASN A 341 5.77 16.67 -22.18
CA ASN A 341 4.53 15.98 -22.54
C ASN A 341 4.70 14.73 -23.44
N LYS A 342 5.93 14.27 -23.67
CA LYS A 342 6.21 13.03 -24.39
C LYS A 342 6.11 11.84 -23.45
N VAL A 343 5.25 10.88 -23.78
CA VAL A 343 5.19 9.59 -23.10
C VAL A 343 6.36 8.72 -23.56
N GLN A 344 7.11 8.17 -22.61
CA GLN A 344 8.24 7.27 -22.88
C GLN A 344 8.21 6.07 -21.93
N ARG A 345 8.68 4.93 -22.43
CA ARG A 345 8.84 3.71 -21.65
C ARG A 345 9.83 3.95 -20.51
N VAL A 346 9.54 3.34 -19.39
CA VAL A 346 10.41 3.30 -18.22
C VAL A 346 10.62 1.86 -17.81
N GLU A 347 11.74 1.59 -17.16
CA GLU A 347 12.13 0.24 -16.77
C GLU A 347 12.64 0.24 -15.34
N GLY A 348 12.34 -0.84 -14.63
CA GLY A 348 12.95 -1.08 -13.33
C GLY A 348 14.41 -1.47 -13.50
N VAL A 349 15.29 -0.87 -12.72
CA VAL A 349 16.72 -1.15 -12.69
C VAL A 349 17.15 -1.35 -11.25
N ILE A 350 18.12 -2.23 -11.03
CA ILE A 350 18.68 -2.52 -9.71
C ILE A 350 20.03 -1.82 -9.61
N ASP A 351 20.25 -1.08 -8.53
CA ASP A 351 21.54 -0.45 -8.27
C ASP A 351 22.53 -1.41 -7.58
N PRO A 352 23.81 -1.02 -7.43
CA PRO A 352 24.80 -1.87 -6.75
C PRO A 352 24.49 -2.21 -5.28
N LEU A 353 23.58 -1.47 -4.65
CA LEU A 353 23.12 -1.72 -3.28
C LEU A 353 21.87 -2.60 -3.24
N GLY A 354 21.31 -2.96 -4.39
CA GLY A 354 20.14 -3.82 -4.51
C GLY A 354 18.80 -3.10 -4.44
N TYR A 355 18.78 -1.76 -4.47
CA TYR A 355 17.55 -0.99 -4.54
C TYR A 355 16.97 -1.00 -5.95
N ILE A 356 15.63 -1.06 -6.02
CA ILE A 356 14.88 -0.97 -7.27
C ILE A 356 14.58 0.50 -7.58
N HIS A 357 15.00 0.94 -8.75
CA HIS A 357 14.78 2.29 -9.28
C HIS A 357 14.05 2.23 -10.61
N TRP A 358 13.42 3.33 -11.02
CA TRP A 358 12.73 3.44 -12.31
C TRP A 358 13.46 4.41 -13.23
N ALA A 359 14.08 3.89 -14.28
CA ALA A 359 14.86 4.65 -15.26
C ALA A 359 14.10 4.81 -16.59
N TRP A 360 14.46 5.83 -17.37
CA TRP A 360 13.99 5.95 -18.75
C TRP A 360 14.68 4.91 -19.63
N ALA A 361 13.90 4.18 -20.44
CA ALA A 361 14.41 3.23 -21.43
C ALA A 361 14.94 3.91 -22.68
#